data_AF-A0A2D5PPN5-F1
#
_entry.id   AF-A0A2D5PPN5-F1
#
_cell.length_a   1.000
_cell.length_b   1.000
_cell.length_c   1.000
_cell.angle_alpha   90.00
_cell.angle_beta   90.00
_cell.angle_gamma   90.00
#
_symmetry.space_group_name_H-M   'P 1'
#
loop_
_entity.id
_entity.type
_entity.pdbx_description
1 polymer ?
#
loop_
_entity_poly.entity_id
_entity_poly.type
_entity_poly.pdbx_seq_one_letter_code
_entity_poly.pdbx_strand_id
1 'polypeptide(L)' 'MGFGGISIWQLLIILAVVLLIFGSGKLKSLGSDLGASLKGFKKAVKEESKDEDKNE' A
#
# COMPACT_ATOMS: atom_id res chain seq x y z
N MET A 1 -22.35 -14.70 6.42
CA MET A 1 -21.49 -13.88 7.29
C MET A 1 -20.18 -13.57 6.55
N GLY A 2 -20.28 -12.81 5.44
CA GLY A 2 -19.10 -12.31 4.73
C GLY A 2 -18.82 -10.88 5.15
N PHE A 3 -17.66 -10.35 4.77
CA PHE A 3 -17.11 -9.02 5.06
C PHE A 3 -17.99 -7.79 4.73
N GLY A 4 -19.28 -7.94 4.44
CA GLY A 4 -20.25 -6.86 4.18
C GLY A 4 -20.66 -6.04 5.42
N GLY A 5 -20.05 -6.28 6.58
CA GLY A 5 -20.24 -5.50 7.80
C GLY A 5 -19.11 -4.51 8.10
N ILE A 6 -17.99 -4.56 7.36
CA ILE A 6 -16.90 -3.61 7.51
C ILE A 6 -17.23 -2.39 6.66
N SER A 7 -17.95 -1.46 7.28
CA SER A 7 -18.21 -0.15 6.72
C SER A 7 -16.91 0.63 6.61
N ILE A 8 -16.69 1.32 5.49
CA ILE A 8 -15.50 2.19 5.27
C ILE A 8 -15.28 3.14 6.46
N TRP A 9 -16.37 3.59 7.10
CA TRP A 9 -16.34 4.43 8.29
C TRP A 9 -15.64 3.79 9.49
N GLN A 10 -15.79 2.49 9.70
CA GLN A 10 -15.12 1.77 10.80
C GLN A 10 -13.62 1.64 10.52
N LEU A 11 -13.24 1.37 9.26
CA LEU A 11 -11.83 1.32 8.87
C LEU A 11 -11.14 2.68 9.07
N LEU A 12 -11.81 3.79 8.76
CA LEU A 12 -11.28 5.13 9.02
C LEU A 12 -11.08 5.41 10.50
N ILE A 13 -12.02 5.01 11.36
CA ILE A 13 -11.87 5.15 12.81
C ILE A 13 -10.69 4.32 13.33
N ILE A 14 -10.56 3.06 12.88
CA ILE A 14 -9.44 2.21 13.26
C ILE A 14 -8.11 2.83 12.79
N LEU A 15 -8.06 3.31 11.55
CA LEU A 15 -6.89 3.99 11.00
C LEU A 15 -6.50 5.23 11.82
N ALA A 16 -7.48 6.03 12.25
CA ALA A 16 -7.26 7.20 13.09
C ALA A 16 -6.67 6.82 14.46
N VAL A 17 -7.16 5.75 15.09
CA VAL A 17 -6.61 5.24 16.36
C VAL A 17 -5.17 4.75 16.17
N VAL A 18 -4.90 3.99 15.10
CA VAL A 18 -3.55 3.52 14.78
C VAL A 18 -2.61 4.71 14.55
N LEU A 19 -3.05 5.73 13.82
CA LEU A 19 -2.29 6.97 13.60
C LEU A 19 -1.99 7.73 14.90
N LEU A 20 -2.92 7.75 15.85
CA LEU A 20 -2.72 8.36 17.17
C LEU A 20 -1.70 7.60 18.02
N ILE A 21 -1.74 6.26 18.02
CA ILE A 21 -0.82 5.43 18.80
C ILE A 21 0.60 5.48 18.22
N PHE A 22 0.73 5.32 16.91
CA PHE A 22 2.04 5.26 16.24
C PHE A 22 2.60 6.66 15.93
N GLY A 23 1.75 7.67 15.81
CA GLY A 23 2.10 9.00 15.33
C GLY A 23 2.33 9.04 13.82
N SER A 24 2.07 10.20 13.21
CA SER A 24 2.25 10.41 11.76
C SER A 24 3.72 10.30 11.30
N GLY A 25 4.68 10.62 12.17
CA GLY A 25 6.11 10.55 11.86
C GLY A 25 6.63 9.12 11.63
N LYS A 26 6.26 8.18 12.51
CA LYS A 26 6.65 6.76 12.36
C LYS A 26 6.02 6.16 11.10
N LEU A 27 4.73 6.43 10.87
CA LEU A 27 4.02 5.94 9.68
C LEU A 27 4.61 6.51 8.39
N LYS A 28 5.05 7.77 8.39
CA LYS A 28 5.70 8.38 7.21
C LYS A 28 7.05 7.76 6.91
N SER A 29 7.87 7.48 7.93
CA SER A 29 9.17 6.80 7.74
C SER A 29 8.97 5.40 7.18
N LEU A 30 8.17 4.58 7.87
CA LEU A 30 7.86 3.21 7.44
C LEU A 30 7.18 3.18 6.06
N GLY A 31 6.25 4.09 5.80
CA GLY A 31 5.58 4.20 4.51
C GLY A 31 6.52 4.63 3.39
N SER A 32 7.54 5.44 3.68
CA SER A 32 8.55 5.85 2.70
C SER A 32 9.48 4.69 2.35
N ASP A 33 9.92 3.93 3.36
CA ASP A 33 10.78 2.76 3.18
C ASP A 33 10.06 1.64 2.42
N LEU A 34 8.83 1.30 2.85
CA LEU A 34 7.98 0.33 2.16
C LEU A 34 7.60 0.81 0.75
N GLY A 35 7.31 2.10 0.60
CA GLY A 35 6.97 2.73 -0.68
C GLY A 35 8.13 2.67 -1.68
N ALA A 36 9.37 2.86 -1.22
CA ALA A 36 10.56 2.73 -2.04
C ALA A 36 10.73 1.28 -2.54
N SER A 37 10.58 0.29 -1.66
CA SER A 37 10.64 -1.14 -2.02
C SER A 37 9.54 -1.54 -3.01
N LEU A 38 8.30 -1.12 -2.77
CA LEU A 38 7.16 -1.38 -3.65
C LEU A 38 7.30 -0.69 -5.01
N LYS A 39 7.92 0.50 -5.06
CA LYS A 39 8.18 1.22 -6.32
C LYS A 39 9.18 0.46 -7.20
N GLY A 40 10.23 -0.11 -6.60
CA GLY A 40 11.18 -0.97 -7.30
C GLY A 40 10.49 -2.23 -7.86
N PHE A 41 9.68 -2.89 -7.04
CA PHE A 41 8.91 -4.07 -7.46
C PHE A 41 7.95 -3.76 -8.61
N LYS A 42 7.17 -2.67 -8.51
CA LYS A 42 6.25 -2.25 -9.57
C LYS A 42 6.97 -1.92 -10.88
N LYS A 43 8.19 -1.38 -10.81
CA LYS A 43 9.00 -1.05 -11.99
C LYS A 43 9.50 -2.31 -12.68
N ALA A 44 10.02 -3.29 -11.92
CA ALA A 44 10.47 -4.57 -12.46
C ALA A 44 9.34 -5.34 -13.16
N VAL A 45 8.18 -5.48 -12.49
CA VAL A 45 7.01 -6.15 -13.07
C VAL A 45 6.55 -5.44 -14.36
N LYS A 46 6.55 -4.11 -14.38
CA LYS A 46 6.16 -3.35 -15.56
C LYS A 46 7.17 -3.44 -16.71
N GLU A 47 8.46 -3.60 -16.40
CA GLU A 47 9.51 -3.80 -17.40
C GLU A 47 9.38 -5.20 -18.01
N GLU A 48 9.21 -6.27 -17.21
CA GLU A 48 8.90 -7.62 -17.73
C GLU A 48 7.66 -7.63 -18.63
N SER A 49 6.54 -7.03 -18.19
CA SER A 49 5.33 -6.96 -19.04
C SER A 49 5.50 -6.15 -20.31
N LYS A 50 6.51 -5.26 -20.40
CA LYS A 50 6.78 -4.45 -21.61
C LYS A 50 7.73 -5.14 -22.58
N ASP A 51 8.61 -5.99 -22.07
CA ASP A 51 9.53 -6.77 -22.90
C ASP A 51 8.79 -7.97 -23.54
N GLU A 52 7.72 -8.47 -22.91
CA GLU A 52 6.84 -9.49 -23.49
C GLU A 52 6.02 -8.96 -24.69
N ASP A 53 5.61 -7.68 -24.70
CA ASP A 53 4.80 -7.04 -25.76
C ASP A 53 5.62 -6.61 -27.00
N LYS A 54 6.96 -6.69 -26.94
CA LYS A 54 7.87 -6.25 -28.03
C LYS A 54 8.46 -7.39 -28.86
N ASN A 55 8.10 -8.64 -28.57
CA ASN A 55 8.61 -9.83 -29.26
C ASN A 55 7.51 -10.66 -29.96
N GLU A 56 6.35 -10.05 -30.25
CA GLU A 56 5.38 -10.54 -31.25
C GLU A 56 5.47 -9.73 -32.56
#